data_AF-A0A7Y3BD44-F1
#
_entry.id   AF-A0A7Y3BD44-F1
#
_cell.length_a   1.000
_cell.length_b   1.000
_cell.length_c   1.000
_cell.angle_alpha   90.00
_cell.angle_beta   90.00
_cell.angle_gamma   90.00
#
_symmetry.space_group_name_H-M   'P 1'
#
loop_
_entity.id
_entity.type
_entity.pdbx_description
1 polymer ?
#
loop_
_entity_poly.entity_id
_entity_poly.type
_entity_poly.pdbx_seq_one_letter_code
_entity_poly.pdbx_strand_id
1 'polypeptide(L)'
;MSKTKRYTISLAAALTIGTAALAETDLDIKFAGALEFTEEGTLFVGDNYNGAIYAFEMPATGGPEQIMPSSIANIDAKIAELLGVGAGAIQINDIAAHPVSNEVYISVTRIGNLVSQPAIVVVSQDQSLRLLDLSSFEFQRQALNEFPDGEITFNGRSGGVGPAMPRDTAKTAVPLSTLAIMDMEYYKGELFVAGVATDNFLSSLRRISYPFDGTQSVANVEMYHIAHDQYESRAPIRAMSIQEIDGEPQLVAAYTCSPIVLVPLSEIKDGAKIAAHTIMDYGNGQPLDMIAYNHQSPFGGDAQPSLFVTSNARSPQLIPISGLKNAHVVTHEDFERGPKLDDNPLMPFGPVGKGVMFEGVPLHIDLVGGGFFVSVNRDAYTGSLNLDTNPA
;
A
#
# COMPACT_ATOMS: atom_id res chain seq x y z
N MET A 1 -59.80 -56.83 -13.54
CA MET A 1 -59.04 -55.93 -14.45
C MET A 1 -58.71 -54.66 -13.69
N SER A 2 -57.52 -54.60 -13.08
CA SER A 2 -57.03 -53.42 -12.34
C SER A 2 -55.83 -52.85 -13.09
N LYS A 3 -55.91 -51.56 -13.48
CA LYS A 3 -54.90 -50.86 -14.27
C LYS A 3 -53.84 -50.26 -13.37
N THR A 4 -52.63 -50.80 -13.41
CA THR A 4 -51.45 -50.26 -12.73
C THR A 4 -50.86 -49.11 -13.56
N LYS A 5 -50.87 -47.88 -13.03
CA LYS A 5 -50.12 -46.74 -13.59
C LYS A 5 -48.67 -46.82 -13.12
N ARG A 6 -47.73 -46.88 -14.07
CA ARG A 6 -46.29 -46.68 -13.81
C ARG A 6 -45.99 -45.18 -13.89
N TYR A 7 -45.38 -44.63 -12.84
CA TYR A 7 -44.82 -43.28 -12.85
C TYR A 7 -43.36 -43.38 -13.28
N THR A 8 -43.04 -42.73 -14.40
CA THR A 8 -41.66 -42.54 -14.86
C THR A 8 -41.07 -41.37 -14.09
N ILE A 9 -40.07 -41.61 -13.24
CA ILE A 9 -39.28 -40.56 -12.60
C ILE A 9 -38.17 -40.18 -13.59
N SER A 10 -38.27 -39.00 -14.18
CA SER A 10 -37.19 -38.40 -14.97
C SER A 10 -36.21 -37.73 -14.00
N LEU A 11 -35.01 -38.28 -13.90
CA LEU A 11 -33.90 -37.70 -13.14
C LEU A 11 -33.27 -36.60 -14.01
N ALA A 12 -33.55 -35.34 -13.71
CA ALA A 12 -32.85 -34.21 -14.32
C ALA A 12 -31.50 -34.03 -13.61
N ALA A 13 -30.41 -34.39 -14.28
CA ALA A 13 -29.07 -34.05 -13.83
C ALA A 13 -28.84 -32.55 -14.07
N ALA A 14 -28.81 -31.76 -13.00
CA ALA A 14 -28.39 -30.37 -13.06
C ALA A 14 -26.86 -30.35 -13.24
N LEU A 15 -26.41 -30.00 -14.45
CA LEU A 15 -25.02 -29.66 -14.70
C LEU A 15 -24.76 -28.27 -14.09
N THR A 16 -24.13 -28.22 -12.92
CA THR A 16 -23.52 -27.00 -12.40
C THR A 16 -22.29 -26.70 -13.26
N ILE A 17 -22.44 -25.86 -14.27
CA ILE A 17 -21.32 -25.26 -14.98
C ILE A 17 -20.74 -24.23 -14.02
N GLY A 18 -19.70 -24.61 -13.27
CA GLY A 18 -18.82 -23.64 -12.64
C GLY A 18 -18.20 -22.81 -13.75
N THR A 19 -18.46 -21.51 -13.76
CA THR A 19 -17.70 -20.56 -14.56
C THR A 19 -16.29 -20.52 -13.98
N ALA A 20 -15.41 -21.41 -14.44
CA ALA A 20 -13.98 -21.16 -14.33
C ALA A 20 -13.75 -19.85 -15.08
N ALA A 21 -13.38 -18.79 -14.36
CA ALA A 21 -12.83 -17.60 -14.96
C ALA A 21 -11.75 -18.06 -15.94
N LEU A 22 -11.86 -17.66 -17.21
CA LEU A 22 -10.85 -17.99 -18.21
C LEU A 22 -9.53 -17.44 -17.68
N ALA A 23 -8.57 -18.31 -17.38
CA ALA A 23 -7.23 -17.91 -17.01
C ALA A 23 -6.67 -17.03 -18.13
N GLU A 24 -6.45 -15.75 -17.83
CA GLU A 24 -5.84 -14.81 -18.77
C GLU A 24 -4.36 -15.20 -18.89
N THR A 25 -3.94 -15.67 -20.07
CA THR A 25 -2.60 -16.25 -20.27
C THR A 25 -1.58 -15.24 -20.81
N ASP A 26 -2.01 -14.05 -21.19
CA ASP A 26 -1.13 -13.02 -21.74
C ASP A 26 -0.81 -12.00 -20.66
N LEU A 27 0.45 -11.99 -20.22
CA LEU A 27 0.93 -11.07 -19.19
C LEU A 27 1.14 -9.69 -19.81
N ASP A 28 0.23 -8.75 -19.56
CA ASP A 28 0.29 -7.38 -20.09
C ASP A 28 0.52 -6.30 -19.01
N ILE A 29 1.40 -6.55 -18.04
CA ILE A 29 1.69 -5.57 -16.99
C ILE A 29 2.36 -4.30 -17.59
N LYS A 30 1.81 -3.12 -17.29
CA LYS A 30 2.29 -1.81 -17.76
C LYS A 30 2.95 -0.99 -16.66
N PHE A 31 2.63 -1.29 -15.41
CA PHE A 31 3.20 -0.65 -14.24
C PHE A 31 3.26 -1.66 -13.10
N ALA A 32 4.35 -1.61 -12.33
CA ALA A 32 4.45 -2.29 -11.04
C ALA A 32 4.48 -1.16 -9.99
N GLY A 33 3.42 -1.05 -9.20
CA GLY A 33 3.28 -0.06 -8.14
C GLY A 33 3.49 -0.72 -6.78
N ALA A 34 2.42 -0.68 -5.98
CA ALA A 34 2.33 -1.38 -4.70
C ALA A 34 2.56 -2.89 -4.88
N LEU A 35 3.29 -3.46 -3.93
CA LEU A 35 3.59 -4.88 -3.78
C LEU A 35 3.03 -5.37 -2.45
N GLU A 36 2.49 -6.58 -2.43
CA GLU A 36 2.05 -7.21 -1.18
C GLU A 36 2.21 -8.73 -1.27
N PHE A 37 2.68 -9.37 -0.22
CA PHE A 37 2.79 -10.84 -0.16
C PHE A 37 1.74 -11.45 0.74
N THR A 38 1.11 -12.55 0.31
CA THR A 38 0.39 -13.45 1.25
C THR A 38 1.39 -14.24 2.08
N GLU A 39 0.97 -14.77 3.23
CA GLU A 39 1.83 -15.62 4.06
C GLU A 39 2.35 -16.88 3.31
N GLU A 40 1.60 -17.34 2.30
CA GLU A 40 1.96 -18.48 1.45
C GLU A 40 2.91 -18.15 0.28
N GLY A 41 3.27 -16.87 0.07
CA GLY A 41 4.19 -16.47 -1.00
C GLY A 41 3.51 -16.17 -2.35
N THR A 42 2.25 -15.73 -2.34
CA THR A 42 1.67 -15.09 -3.54
C THR A 42 2.03 -13.62 -3.53
N LEU A 43 2.65 -13.12 -4.61
CA LEU A 43 2.93 -11.69 -4.78
C LEU A 43 1.79 -11.01 -5.53
N PHE A 44 1.15 -10.03 -4.89
CA PHE A 44 0.28 -9.06 -5.55
C PHE A 44 1.10 -7.90 -6.11
N VAL A 45 0.80 -7.50 -7.35
CA VAL A 45 1.42 -6.36 -8.03
C VAL A 45 0.33 -5.46 -8.58
N GLY A 46 0.29 -4.22 -8.11
CA GLY A 46 -0.65 -3.20 -8.58
C GLY A 46 -0.21 -2.55 -9.89
N ASP A 47 -1.08 -2.55 -10.90
CA ASP A 47 -0.89 -1.91 -12.20
C ASP A 47 -1.87 -0.74 -12.38
N ASN A 48 -1.40 0.46 -12.07
CA ASN A 48 -2.17 1.70 -12.20
C ASN A 48 -2.44 2.15 -13.64
N TYR A 49 -1.75 1.57 -14.61
CA TYR A 49 -1.96 1.91 -16.02
C TYR A 49 -3.11 1.09 -16.61
N ASN A 50 -3.18 -0.18 -16.26
CA ASN A 50 -4.28 -1.06 -16.67
C ASN A 50 -5.46 -1.05 -15.70
N GLY A 51 -5.31 -0.45 -14.51
CA GLY A 51 -6.30 -0.55 -13.45
C GLY A 51 -6.54 -1.99 -13.04
N ALA A 52 -5.47 -2.72 -12.74
CA ALA A 52 -5.54 -4.15 -12.43
C ALA A 52 -4.53 -4.55 -11.35
N ILE A 53 -4.81 -5.66 -10.68
CA ILE A 53 -3.90 -6.32 -9.74
C ILE A 53 -3.58 -7.70 -10.31
N TYR A 54 -2.30 -8.04 -10.34
CA TYR A 54 -1.81 -9.36 -10.73
C TYR A 54 -1.35 -10.10 -9.48
N ALA A 55 -1.77 -11.35 -9.31
CA ALA A 55 -1.35 -12.23 -8.22
C ALA A 55 -0.50 -13.35 -8.80
N PHE A 56 0.80 -13.37 -8.50
CA PHE A 56 1.76 -14.36 -8.98
C PHE A 56 2.06 -15.37 -7.89
N GLU A 57 1.89 -16.65 -8.18
CA GLU A 57 2.28 -17.71 -7.25
C GLU A 57 3.81 -17.86 -7.27
N MET A 58 4.49 -17.50 -6.18
CA MET A 58 5.95 -17.55 -6.10
C MET A 58 6.39 -18.60 -5.08
N PRO A 59 6.28 -19.90 -5.38
CA PRO A 59 6.69 -20.92 -4.44
C PRO A 59 8.19 -20.83 -4.15
N ALA A 60 8.54 -20.72 -2.88
CA ALA A 60 9.92 -20.74 -2.44
C ALA A 60 10.19 -21.83 -1.41
N THR A 61 11.39 -22.41 -1.47
CA THR A 61 11.93 -23.21 -0.37
C THR A 61 12.63 -22.29 0.61
N GLY A 62 12.40 -22.49 1.91
CA GLY A 62 12.81 -21.60 3.01
C GLY A 62 14.14 -20.85 2.84
N GLY A 63 14.16 -19.60 3.30
CA GLY A 63 15.34 -18.76 3.39
C GLY A 63 16.34 -19.22 4.46
N PRO A 64 17.43 -18.45 4.66
CA PRO A 64 18.39 -18.76 5.72
C PRO A 64 17.71 -18.77 7.11
N GLU A 65 18.16 -19.66 8.00
CA GLU A 65 17.63 -19.75 9.39
C GLU A 65 17.80 -18.45 10.18
N GLN A 66 18.78 -17.62 9.79
CA GLN A 66 19.07 -16.34 10.42
C GLN A 66 19.29 -15.27 9.35
N ILE A 67 18.58 -14.15 9.49
CA ILE A 67 18.84 -12.92 8.74
C ILE A 67 19.95 -12.15 9.44
N MET A 68 20.89 -11.62 8.66
CA MET A 68 22.00 -10.81 9.15
C MET A 68 21.79 -9.36 8.73
N PRO A 69 22.15 -8.38 9.59
CA PRO A 69 22.20 -6.99 9.16
C PRO A 69 23.07 -6.82 7.93
N SER A 70 22.60 -6.07 6.95
CA SER A 70 23.32 -5.84 5.68
C SER A 70 23.01 -4.46 5.11
N SER A 71 23.88 -3.98 4.23
CA SER A 71 23.68 -2.69 3.54
C SER A 71 24.26 -2.77 2.13
N ILE A 72 23.41 -2.41 1.15
CA ILE A 72 23.80 -2.29 -0.26
C ILE A 72 23.76 -0.80 -0.60
N ALA A 73 24.94 -0.18 -0.60
CA ALA A 73 25.07 1.22 -0.99
C ALA A 73 24.79 1.44 -2.49
N ASN A 74 24.17 2.58 -2.83
CA ASN A 74 23.83 2.98 -4.20
C ASN A 74 23.02 1.91 -4.94
N ILE A 75 21.97 1.39 -4.31
CA ILE A 75 21.07 0.38 -4.88
C ILE A 75 20.41 0.87 -6.17
N ASP A 76 20.11 2.16 -6.26
CA ASP A 76 19.58 2.81 -7.46
C ASP A 76 20.54 2.70 -8.66
N ALA A 77 21.83 2.96 -8.44
CA ALA A 77 22.84 2.82 -9.49
C ALA A 77 23.01 1.35 -9.93
N LYS A 78 22.99 0.41 -8.98
CA LYS A 78 23.09 -1.04 -9.27
C LYS A 78 21.88 -1.56 -10.06
N ILE A 79 20.68 -1.13 -9.68
CA ILE A 79 19.44 -1.44 -10.43
C ILE A 79 19.51 -0.83 -11.83
N ALA A 80 19.92 0.43 -11.95
CA ALA A 80 20.03 1.09 -13.25
C ALA A 80 21.04 0.39 -14.18
N GLU A 81 22.18 -0.04 -13.65
CA GLU A 81 23.17 -0.85 -14.39
C GLU A 81 22.56 -2.17 -14.87
N LEU A 82 21.89 -2.91 -13.97
CA LEU A 82 21.20 -4.16 -14.31
C LEU A 82 20.14 -3.97 -15.42
N LEU A 83 19.44 -2.84 -15.40
CA LEU A 83 18.41 -2.50 -16.40
C LEU A 83 18.97 -1.81 -17.65
N GLY A 84 20.28 -1.53 -17.71
CA GLY A 84 20.94 -0.87 -18.84
C GLY A 84 20.45 0.57 -19.05
N VAL A 85 20.25 1.34 -17.99
CA VAL A 85 19.87 2.76 -18.01
C VAL A 85 20.72 3.60 -17.04
N GLY A 86 20.57 4.93 -17.08
CA GLY A 86 21.20 5.80 -16.09
C GLY A 86 20.45 5.79 -14.76
N ALA A 87 21.13 6.06 -13.64
CA ALA A 87 20.53 6.09 -12.30
C ALA A 87 19.36 7.08 -12.17
N GLY A 88 19.44 8.24 -12.86
CA GLY A 88 18.33 9.21 -12.90
C GLY A 88 17.16 8.80 -13.80
N ALA A 89 17.19 7.60 -14.38
CA ALA A 89 16.19 7.07 -15.30
C ALA A 89 15.48 5.83 -14.72
N ILE A 90 15.54 5.66 -13.39
CA ILE A 90 14.71 4.72 -12.65
C ILE A 90 13.95 5.43 -11.55
N GLN A 91 12.83 4.84 -11.16
CA GLN A 91 12.08 5.20 -9.96
C GLN A 91 11.76 3.90 -9.21
N ILE A 92 12.13 3.81 -7.95
CA ILE A 92 11.64 2.74 -7.06
C ILE A 92 10.23 3.14 -6.63
N ASN A 93 9.27 2.25 -6.82
CA ASN A 93 7.86 2.50 -6.53
C ASN A 93 7.44 1.90 -5.19
N ASP A 94 8.03 0.74 -4.83
CA ASP A 94 7.72 -0.01 -3.61
C ASP A 94 8.72 -1.15 -3.36
N ILE A 95 8.69 -1.75 -2.16
CA ILE A 95 9.38 -3.01 -1.83
C ILE A 95 8.47 -3.98 -1.08
N ALA A 96 8.68 -5.28 -1.28
CA ALA A 96 8.08 -6.32 -0.44
C ALA A 96 9.05 -7.49 -0.26
N ALA A 97 9.08 -8.08 0.93
CA ALA A 97 9.93 -9.21 1.27
C ALA A 97 9.11 -10.51 1.23
N HIS A 98 9.64 -11.51 0.54
CA HIS A 98 8.99 -12.80 0.45
C HIS A 98 9.00 -13.51 1.81
N PRO A 99 7.85 -13.94 2.37
CA PRO A 99 7.75 -14.41 3.76
C PRO A 99 8.51 -15.72 4.03
N VAL A 100 8.67 -16.56 3.00
CA VAL A 100 9.40 -17.84 3.10
C VAL A 100 10.89 -17.71 2.75
N SER A 101 11.27 -17.15 1.59
CA SER A 101 12.68 -17.07 1.17
C SER A 101 13.44 -15.91 1.80
N ASN A 102 12.72 -14.91 2.32
CA ASN A 102 13.27 -13.63 2.75
C ASN A 102 13.93 -12.82 1.62
N GLU A 103 13.76 -13.19 0.35
CA GLU A 103 14.22 -12.34 -0.76
C GLU A 103 13.40 -11.05 -0.83
N VAL A 104 14.05 -9.95 -1.18
CA VAL A 104 13.42 -8.62 -1.26
C VAL A 104 13.11 -8.31 -2.70
N TYR A 105 11.85 -7.97 -2.98
CA TYR A 105 11.33 -7.63 -4.30
C TYR A 105 11.19 -6.11 -4.35
N ILE A 106 11.82 -5.48 -5.35
CA ILE A 106 11.84 -4.04 -5.53
C ILE A 106 11.09 -3.72 -6.82
N SER A 107 9.98 -3.00 -6.68
CA SER A 107 9.18 -2.49 -7.78
C SER A 107 9.86 -1.27 -8.39
N VAL A 108 10.11 -1.28 -9.71
CA VAL A 108 10.88 -0.25 -10.40
C VAL A 108 10.20 0.19 -11.69
N THR A 109 10.04 1.49 -11.87
CA THR A 109 9.77 2.10 -13.18
C THR A 109 11.09 2.44 -13.86
N ARG A 110 11.36 1.82 -15.01
CA ARG A 110 12.44 2.20 -15.93
C ARG A 110 11.93 3.27 -16.88
N ILE A 111 12.66 4.36 -17.01
CA ILE A 111 12.38 5.45 -17.95
C ILE A 111 13.43 5.40 -19.07
N GLY A 112 13.01 5.24 -20.31
CA GLY A 112 13.94 5.19 -21.45
C GLY A 112 13.25 5.44 -22.78
N ASN A 113 13.92 6.11 -23.71
CA ASN A 113 13.38 6.37 -25.06
C ASN A 113 11.96 6.99 -25.06
N LEU A 114 11.68 7.88 -24.10
CA LEU A 114 10.36 8.52 -23.90
C LEU A 114 9.22 7.56 -23.51
N VAL A 115 9.54 6.35 -23.06
CA VAL A 115 8.59 5.33 -22.59
C VAL A 115 8.97 4.88 -21.18
N SER A 116 7.98 4.65 -20.33
CA SER A 116 8.14 3.99 -19.03
C SER A 116 7.84 2.49 -19.15
N GLN A 117 8.62 1.65 -18.48
CA GLN A 117 8.41 0.20 -18.43
C GLN A 117 8.55 -0.30 -17.00
N PRO A 118 7.71 -1.25 -16.56
CA PRO A 118 7.84 -1.85 -15.24
C PRO A 118 8.97 -2.87 -15.21
N ALA A 119 9.59 -3.02 -14.04
CA ALA A 119 10.51 -4.09 -13.71
C ALA A 119 10.36 -4.43 -12.21
N ILE A 120 10.61 -5.69 -11.87
CA ILE A 120 10.78 -6.10 -10.48
C ILE A 120 12.19 -6.68 -10.34
N VAL A 121 12.98 -6.11 -9.44
CA VAL A 121 14.33 -6.59 -9.14
C VAL A 121 14.28 -7.36 -7.83
N VAL A 122 14.83 -8.56 -7.81
CA VAL A 122 14.96 -9.36 -6.60
C VAL A 122 16.37 -9.19 -6.04
N VAL A 123 16.44 -8.90 -4.75
CA VAL A 123 17.67 -8.89 -3.95
C VAL A 123 17.64 -10.08 -3.02
N SER A 124 18.58 -10.99 -3.20
CA SER A 124 18.69 -12.15 -2.31
C SER A 124 19.47 -11.79 -1.03
N GLN A 125 19.44 -12.70 -0.06
CA GLN A 125 20.13 -12.52 1.23
C GLN A 125 21.66 -12.46 1.11
N ASP A 126 22.24 -12.92 -0.01
CA ASP A 126 23.68 -12.76 -0.30
C ASP A 126 24.02 -11.43 -1.01
N GLN A 127 23.03 -10.54 -1.14
CA GLN A 127 23.12 -9.23 -1.79
C GLN A 127 23.30 -9.27 -3.30
N SER A 128 23.04 -10.42 -3.96
CA SER A 128 22.93 -10.49 -5.41
C SER A 128 21.60 -9.90 -5.90
N LEU A 129 21.67 -9.19 -7.04
CA LEU A 129 20.52 -8.62 -7.72
C LEU A 129 20.21 -9.41 -8.98
N ARG A 130 18.93 -9.66 -9.24
CA ARG A 130 18.44 -10.26 -10.49
C ARG A 130 17.14 -9.62 -10.95
N LEU A 131 16.96 -9.52 -12.27
CA LEU A 131 15.68 -9.15 -12.85
C LEU A 131 14.71 -10.34 -12.72
N LEU A 132 13.49 -10.09 -12.26
CA LEU A 132 12.45 -11.10 -12.19
C LEU A 132 11.77 -11.29 -13.54
N ASP A 133 11.67 -12.53 -14.01
CA ASP A 133 10.87 -12.89 -15.18
C ASP A 133 9.46 -13.31 -14.74
N LEU A 134 8.54 -12.35 -14.69
CA LEU A 134 7.15 -12.58 -14.31
C LEU A 134 6.41 -13.54 -15.27
N SER A 135 6.88 -13.68 -16.52
CA SER A 135 6.25 -14.58 -17.50
C SER A 135 6.48 -16.07 -17.18
N SER A 136 7.39 -16.36 -16.24
CA SER A 136 7.70 -17.72 -15.79
C SER A 136 6.77 -18.23 -14.68
N PHE A 137 5.86 -17.39 -14.16
CA PHE A 137 4.95 -17.73 -13.06
C PHE A 137 3.50 -17.85 -13.53
N GLU A 138 2.74 -18.73 -12.87
CA GLU A 138 1.29 -18.72 -12.99
C GLU A 138 0.74 -17.47 -12.27
N PHE A 139 -0.30 -16.86 -12.85
CA PHE A 139 -0.89 -15.66 -12.29
C PHE A 139 -2.40 -15.61 -12.44
N GLN A 140 -3.05 -14.87 -11.54
CA GLN A 140 -4.43 -14.42 -11.67
C GLN A 140 -4.45 -12.91 -11.83
N ARG A 141 -5.47 -12.39 -12.53
CA ARG A 141 -5.65 -10.96 -12.73
C ARG A 141 -7.03 -10.52 -12.23
N GLN A 142 -7.05 -9.45 -11.45
CA GLN A 142 -8.24 -8.75 -11.02
C GLN A 142 -8.25 -7.35 -11.61
N ALA A 143 -9.19 -7.06 -12.52
CA ALA A 143 -9.44 -5.69 -12.96
C ALA A 143 -10.13 -4.89 -11.85
N LEU A 144 -9.83 -3.60 -11.71
CA LEU A 144 -10.51 -2.71 -10.78
C LEU A 144 -11.83 -2.23 -11.36
N ASN A 145 -12.89 -2.32 -10.55
CA ASN A 145 -14.13 -1.61 -10.80
C ASN A 145 -13.89 -0.13 -10.54
N GLU A 146 -14.63 0.72 -11.25
CA GLU A 146 -14.60 2.17 -11.05
C GLU A 146 -13.18 2.76 -11.18
N PHE A 147 -12.34 2.17 -12.04
CA PHE A 147 -11.01 2.68 -12.35
C PHE A 147 -11.11 4.08 -12.97
N PRO A 148 -10.34 5.08 -12.47
CA PRO A 148 -10.39 6.44 -12.99
C PRO A 148 -9.57 6.58 -14.30
N ASP A 149 -10.12 6.07 -15.40
CA ASP A 149 -9.52 6.09 -16.75
C ASP A 149 -9.68 7.44 -17.50
N GLY A 150 -10.34 8.42 -16.87
CA GLY A 150 -10.51 9.75 -17.42
C GLY A 150 -9.21 10.58 -17.49
N GLU A 151 -9.25 11.67 -18.27
CA GLU A 151 -8.13 12.64 -18.38
C GLU A 151 -8.01 13.58 -17.17
N ILE A 152 -8.67 13.26 -16.06
CA ILE A 152 -8.69 14.12 -14.89
C ILE A 152 -7.33 14.03 -14.21
N THR A 153 -6.75 15.20 -13.97
CA THR A 153 -5.56 15.33 -13.16
C THR A 153 -5.93 15.83 -11.78
N PHE A 154 -5.24 15.30 -10.76
CA PHE A 154 -5.04 16.06 -9.55
C PHE A 154 -4.43 17.41 -9.95
N ASN A 155 -4.96 18.48 -9.39
CA ASN A 155 -4.36 19.80 -9.50
C ASN A 155 -4.04 20.19 -8.07
N GLY A 156 -2.79 19.97 -7.68
CA GLY A 156 -2.26 20.46 -6.42
C GLY A 156 -2.60 21.94 -6.26
N ARG A 157 -2.97 22.33 -5.04
CA ARG A 157 -3.15 23.75 -4.71
C ARG A 157 -1.80 24.43 -4.89
N SER A 158 -1.61 25.14 -6.00
CA SER A 158 -0.61 26.20 -6.10
C SER A 158 -1.09 27.34 -5.19
N GLY A 159 -1.04 27.11 -3.88
CA GLY A 159 -1.49 28.03 -2.83
C GLY A 159 -0.47 29.10 -2.51
N GLY A 160 0.50 29.34 -3.39
CA GLY A 160 1.48 30.40 -3.24
C GLY A 160 0.85 31.78 -3.43
N VAL A 161 1.49 32.81 -2.88
CA VAL A 161 1.13 34.20 -3.16
C VAL A 161 1.59 34.53 -4.59
N GLY A 162 0.67 34.45 -5.54
CA GLY A 162 0.91 34.82 -6.95
C GLY A 162 0.34 33.82 -7.96
N PRO A 163 0.36 34.14 -9.26
CA PRO A 163 -0.09 33.22 -10.30
C PRO A 163 0.85 32.00 -10.35
N ALA A 164 0.27 30.80 -10.44
CA ALA A 164 1.03 29.57 -10.63
C ALA A 164 1.89 29.67 -11.89
N MET A 165 3.19 29.37 -11.78
CA MET A 165 4.04 29.28 -12.97
C MET A 165 3.70 28.01 -13.75
N PRO A 166 3.85 27.99 -15.09
CA PRO A 166 3.58 26.79 -15.89
C PRO A 166 4.31 25.53 -15.39
N ARG A 167 5.55 25.69 -14.90
CA ARG A 167 6.31 24.60 -14.26
C ARG A 167 5.60 24.03 -13.03
N ASP A 168 5.00 24.89 -12.22
CA ASP A 168 4.37 24.49 -10.97
C ASP A 168 3.03 23.80 -11.27
N THR A 169 2.28 24.27 -12.26
CA THR A 169 1.08 23.59 -12.77
C THR A 169 1.42 22.21 -13.35
N ALA A 170 2.50 22.10 -14.13
CA ALA A 170 2.93 20.82 -14.70
C ALA A 170 3.34 19.81 -13.63
N LYS A 171 4.02 20.25 -12.56
CA LYS A 171 4.36 19.38 -11.41
C LYS A 171 3.13 18.85 -10.68
N THR A 172 2.04 19.61 -10.70
CA THR A 172 0.82 19.23 -10.00
C THR A 172 -0.12 18.37 -10.82
N ALA A 173 0.03 18.33 -12.15
CA ALA A 173 -0.83 17.61 -13.08
C ALA A 173 -0.57 16.10 -13.04
N VAL A 174 -1.02 15.45 -11.97
CA VAL A 174 -0.89 14.00 -11.76
C VAL A 174 -2.19 13.33 -12.22
N PRO A 175 -2.19 12.46 -13.23
CA PRO A 175 -3.40 11.74 -13.65
C PRO A 175 -4.01 10.96 -12.48
N LEU A 176 -5.34 10.95 -12.35
CA LEU A 176 -5.98 10.23 -11.24
C LEU A 176 -5.74 8.72 -11.27
N SER A 177 -5.55 8.14 -12.47
CA SER A 177 -5.18 6.74 -12.66
C SER A 177 -3.90 6.35 -11.93
N THR A 178 -2.92 7.26 -11.79
CA THR A 178 -1.69 6.96 -11.05
C THR A 178 -1.90 6.81 -9.54
N LEU A 179 -3.10 7.12 -9.05
CA LEU A 179 -3.51 7.02 -7.65
C LEU A 179 -4.56 5.92 -7.42
N ALA A 180 -4.83 5.08 -8.43
CA ALA A 180 -5.87 4.05 -8.37
C ALA A 180 -5.54 2.90 -7.40
N ILE A 181 -4.25 2.53 -7.30
CA ILE A 181 -3.70 1.60 -6.33
C ILE A 181 -2.53 2.31 -5.67
N MET A 182 -2.71 2.66 -4.40
CA MET A 182 -1.70 3.34 -3.59
C MET A 182 -1.03 2.36 -2.65
N ASP A 183 -1.81 1.45 -2.07
CA ASP A 183 -1.36 0.46 -1.11
C ASP A 183 -2.29 -0.77 -1.13
N MET A 184 -1.78 -1.91 -0.69
CA MET A 184 -2.49 -3.18 -0.63
C MET A 184 -2.14 -3.94 0.64
N GLU A 185 -3.14 -4.55 1.28
CA GLU A 185 -2.95 -5.37 2.48
C GLU A 185 -3.73 -6.68 2.32
N TYR A 186 -3.03 -7.81 2.46
CA TYR A 186 -3.68 -9.11 2.46
C TYR A 186 -4.09 -9.49 3.88
N TYR A 187 -5.35 -9.91 4.04
CA TYR A 187 -5.86 -10.34 5.32
C TYR A 187 -6.92 -11.43 5.16
N LYS A 188 -6.59 -12.64 5.65
CA LYS A 188 -7.52 -13.78 5.78
C LYS A 188 -8.27 -14.13 4.48
N GLY A 189 -7.55 -14.24 3.37
CA GLY A 189 -8.13 -14.61 2.07
C GLY A 189 -8.78 -13.44 1.33
N GLU A 190 -8.53 -12.21 1.75
CA GLU A 190 -9.04 -11.01 1.09
C GLU A 190 -7.91 -10.00 0.94
N LEU A 191 -7.91 -9.31 -0.20
CA LEU A 191 -7.02 -8.20 -0.49
C LEU A 191 -7.79 -6.89 -0.30
N PHE A 192 -7.24 -6.02 0.54
CA PHE A 192 -7.72 -4.67 0.75
C PHE A 192 -6.86 -3.72 -0.07
N VAL A 193 -7.50 -2.82 -0.81
CA VAL A 193 -6.78 -1.95 -1.77
C VAL A 193 -7.20 -0.50 -1.53
N ALA A 194 -6.23 0.33 -1.18
CA ALA A 194 -6.39 1.77 -1.06
C ALA A 194 -6.10 2.47 -2.38
N GLY A 195 -6.87 3.50 -2.70
CA GLY A 195 -6.59 4.37 -3.84
C GLY A 195 -7.75 5.29 -4.17
N VAL A 196 -7.84 5.72 -5.42
CA VAL A 196 -8.93 6.57 -5.93
C VAL A 196 -9.85 5.76 -6.85
N ALA A 197 -11.15 6.02 -6.75
CA ALA A 197 -12.16 5.48 -7.65
C ALA A 197 -12.94 6.62 -8.31
N THR A 198 -13.29 6.46 -9.58
CA THR A 198 -14.03 7.42 -10.41
C THR A 198 -13.44 8.85 -10.50
N ASP A 199 -14.04 9.65 -11.36
CA ASP A 199 -13.59 10.99 -11.78
C ASP A 199 -13.61 12.10 -10.71
N ASN A 200 -14.18 11.85 -9.53
CA ASN A 200 -14.45 12.87 -8.52
C ASN A 200 -13.43 12.90 -7.36
N PHE A 201 -12.34 12.13 -7.46
CA PHE A 201 -11.25 12.10 -6.50
C PHE A 201 -11.68 11.66 -5.09
N LEU A 202 -12.63 10.73 -5.00
CA LEU A 202 -12.98 10.10 -3.73
C LEU A 202 -11.91 9.07 -3.36
N SER A 203 -11.39 9.16 -2.14
CA SER A 203 -10.64 8.08 -1.52
C SER A 203 -11.53 6.85 -1.44
N SER A 204 -11.01 5.73 -1.94
CA SER A 204 -11.73 4.48 -2.12
C SER A 204 -10.98 3.34 -1.45
N LEU A 205 -11.74 2.45 -0.83
CA LEU A 205 -11.28 1.19 -0.28
C LEU A 205 -11.96 0.06 -1.03
N ARG A 206 -11.17 -0.82 -1.62
CA ARG A 206 -11.67 -2.03 -2.27
C ARG A 206 -11.41 -3.23 -1.38
N ARG A 207 -12.36 -4.14 -1.35
CA ARG A 207 -12.24 -5.44 -0.70
C ARG A 207 -12.48 -6.52 -1.75
N ILE A 208 -11.48 -7.36 -1.97
CA ILE A 208 -11.42 -8.32 -3.06
C ILE A 208 -11.13 -9.69 -2.46
N SER A 209 -11.95 -10.70 -2.73
CA SER A 209 -11.64 -12.06 -2.29
C SER A 209 -10.47 -12.63 -3.08
N TYR A 210 -9.62 -13.41 -2.42
CA TYR A 210 -8.54 -14.17 -3.04
C TYR A 210 -8.69 -15.67 -2.72
N PRO A 211 -8.58 -16.60 -3.69
CA PRO A 211 -8.34 -16.41 -5.12
C PRO A 211 -9.36 -15.51 -5.82
N PHE A 212 -8.93 -14.79 -6.87
CA PHE A 212 -9.77 -13.81 -7.56
C PHE A 212 -10.91 -14.50 -8.31
N ASP A 213 -12.13 -14.00 -8.09
CA ASP A 213 -13.33 -14.45 -8.80
C ASP A 213 -13.93 -13.36 -9.72
N GLY A 214 -13.23 -12.24 -9.85
CA GLY A 214 -13.66 -11.07 -10.62
C GLY A 214 -14.55 -10.10 -9.82
N THR A 215 -14.99 -10.46 -8.62
CA THR A 215 -15.82 -9.60 -7.78
C THR A 215 -14.97 -8.71 -6.86
N GLN A 216 -15.51 -7.54 -6.54
CA GLN A 216 -14.92 -6.62 -5.56
C GLN A 216 -16.02 -5.76 -4.96
N SER A 217 -15.88 -5.42 -3.68
CA SER A 217 -16.66 -4.36 -3.04
C SER A 217 -15.88 -3.06 -3.11
N VAL A 218 -16.55 -1.95 -3.43
CA VAL A 218 -15.94 -0.61 -3.40
C VAL A 218 -16.66 0.26 -2.39
N ALA A 219 -15.92 0.83 -1.43
CA ALA A 219 -16.43 1.80 -0.46
C ALA A 219 -15.75 3.16 -0.67
N ASN A 220 -16.51 4.23 -0.53
CA ASN A 220 -15.98 5.60 -0.48
C ASN A 220 -15.72 5.98 0.97
N VAL A 221 -14.55 6.53 1.24
CA VAL A 221 -14.15 6.92 2.57
C VAL A 221 -13.81 8.41 2.62
N GLU A 222 -14.36 9.10 3.60
CA GLU A 222 -13.98 10.46 3.97
C GLU A 222 -13.49 10.48 5.40
N MET A 223 -12.70 11.49 5.76
CA MET A 223 -12.21 11.69 7.11
C MET A 223 -12.30 13.15 7.52
N TYR A 224 -12.38 13.40 8.82
CA TYR A 224 -12.22 14.76 9.33
C TYR A 224 -10.74 15.12 9.35
N HIS A 225 -10.34 16.19 8.65
CA HIS A 225 -8.95 16.62 8.57
C HIS A 225 -8.70 17.73 9.58
N ILE A 226 -7.90 17.47 10.61
CA ILE A 226 -7.67 18.43 11.70
C ILE A 226 -7.00 19.69 11.16
N ALA A 227 -5.98 19.54 10.31
CA ALA A 227 -5.27 20.69 9.73
C ALA A 227 -6.17 21.61 8.89
N HIS A 228 -7.17 21.06 8.19
CA HIS A 228 -8.07 21.83 7.32
C HIS A 228 -9.43 22.14 7.94
N ASP A 229 -9.75 21.60 9.11
CA ASP A 229 -11.01 21.84 9.85
C ASP A 229 -12.28 21.48 9.04
N GLN A 230 -12.20 20.39 8.25
CA GLN A 230 -13.27 19.94 7.37
C GLN A 230 -13.21 18.43 7.10
N TYR A 231 -14.34 17.86 6.69
CA TYR A 231 -14.38 16.51 6.13
C TYR A 231 -13.84 16.53 4.70
N GLU A 232 -12.93 15.60 4.40
CA GLU A 232 -12.29 15.48 3.11
C GLU A 232 -12.39 14.06 2.58
N SER A 233 -12.76 13.97 1.31
CA SER A 233 -12.64 12.75 0.51
C SER A 233 -11.48 12.83 -0.48
N ARG A 234 -10.87 14.02 -0.61
CA ARG A 234 -9.89 14.38 -1.64
C ARG A 234 -8.45 14.19 -1.15
N ALA A 235 -8.16 13.07 -0.54
CA ALA A 235 -6.82 12.65 -0.16
C ALA A 235 -6.78 11.12 -0.21
N PRO A 236 -5.94 10.51 -1.06
CA PRO A 236 -5.83 9.06 -1.05
C PRO A 236 -5.11 8.61 0.23
N ILE A 237 -5.55 7.45 0.73
CA ILE A 237 -4.78 6.65 1.68
C ILE A 237 -3.48 6.24 0.98
N ARG A 238 -2.33 6.43 1.63
CA ARG A 238 -1.01 6.12 1.07
C ARG A 238 -0.37 4.89 1.67
N ALA A 239 -0.65 4.65 2.95
CA ALA A 239 -0.15 3.53 3.71
C ALA A 239 -1.27 3.06 4.64
N MET A 240 -1.41 1.76 4.82
CA MET A 240 -2.39 1.19 5.73
C MET A 240 -1.87 -0.09 6.38
N SER A 241 -2.57 -0.55 7.40
CA SER A 241 -2.33 -1.87 7.99
C SER A 241 -3.59 -2.34 8.68
N ILE A 242 -3.86 -3.64 8.67
CA ILE A 242 -5.04 -4.23 9.33
C ILE A 242 -4.68 -4.70 10.74
N GLN A 243 -5.34 -4.12 11.74
CA GLN A 243 -5.03 -4.33 13.15
C GLN A 243 -6.27 -4.70 13.98
N GLU A 244 -6.09 -5.54 14.99
CA GLU A 244 -7.13 -5.82 15.98
C GLU A 244 -7.17 -4.67 17.01
N ILE A 245 -8.19 -3.82 16.91
CA ILE A 245 -8.37 -2.64 17.77
C ILE A 245 -9.77 -2.69 18.37
N ASP A 246 -9.84 -2.54 19.70
CA ASP A 246 -11.09 -2.56 20.47
C ASP A 246 -11.97 -3.81 20.25
N GLY A 247 -11.33 -4.94 19.92
CA GLY A 247 -11.98 -6.25 19.80
C GLY A 247 -12.55 -6.57 18.43
N GLU A 248 -12.22 -5.77 17.42
CA GLU A 248 -12.54 -6.05 16.01
C GLU A 248 -11.37 -5.69 15.09
N PRO A 249 -11.28 -6.31 13.89
CA PRO A 249 -10.29 -5.93 12.91
C PRO A 249 -10.67 -4.58 12.27
N GLN A 250 -9.73 -3.65 12.29
CA GLN A 250 -9.86 -2.33 11.71
C GLN A 250 -8.67 -2.03 10.81
N LEU A 251 -8.93 -1.32 9.72
CA LEU A 251 -7.90 -0.73 8.89
C LEU A 251 -7.39 0.52 9.59
N VAL A 252 -6.11 0.56 9.91
CA VAL A 252 -5.40 1.77 10.28
C VAL A 252 -4.90 2.39 8.99
N ALA A 253 -5.42 3.55 8.61
CA ALA A 253 -5.14 4.14 7.30
C ALA A 253 -4.54 5.54 7.44
N ALA A 254 -3.39 5.74 6.80
CA ALA A 254 -2.67 7.01 6.77
C ALA A 254 -2.87 7.72 5.43
N TYR A 255 -3.42 8.93 5.49
CA TYR A 255 -3.76 9.72 4.31
C TYR A 255 -2.59 10.58 3.84
N THR A 256 -2.65 11.03 2.59
CA THR A 256 -1.61 11.88 1.98
C THR A 256 -1.30 13.15 2.77
N CYS A 257 -2.29 13.75 3.43
CA CYS A 257 -2.09 14.94 4.26
C CYS A 257 -1.70 14.63 5.71
N SER A 258 -1.42 13.35 6.02
CA SER A 258 -1.05 12.78 7.32
C SER A 258 -2.11 12.53 8.42
N PRO A 259 -3.43 12.69 8.22
CA PRO A 259 -4.37 12.15 9.19
C PRO A 259 -4.28 10.61 9.17
N ILE A 260 -4.30 10.01 10.37
CA ILE A 260 -4.50 8.57 10.54
C ILE A 260 -5.87 8.32 11.14
N VAL A 261 -6.56 7.37 10.53
CA VAL A 261 -7.92 7.00 10.86
C VAL A 261 -8.04 5.52 11.13
N LEU A 262 -9.14 5.14 11.77
CA LEU A 262 -9.58 3.75 11.87
C LEU A 262 -10.84 3.54 11.02
N VAL A 263 -10.88 2.43 10.28
CA VAL A 263 -12.06 1.98 9.54
C VAL A 263 -12.34 0.51 9.86
N PRO A 264 -13.45 0.17 10.53
CA PRO A 264 -13.81 -1.22 10.76
C PRO A 264 -13.97 -1.98 9.44
N LEU A 265 -13.36 -3.16 9.33
CA LEU A 265 -13.44 -3.98 8.10
C LEU A 265 -14.88 -4.38 7.77
N SER A 266 -15.75 -4.42 8.78
CA SER A 266 -17.18 -4.72 8.65
C SER A 266 -17.99 -3.60 7.97
N GLU A 267 -17.44 -2.39 7.87
CA GLU A 267 -18.05 -1.25 7.19
C GLU A 267 -17.67 -1.16 5.71
N ILE A 268 -16.54 -1.77 5.32
CA ILE A 268 -16.06 -1.84 3.94
C ILE A 268 -16.94 -2.82 3.16
N LYS A 269 -18.05 -2.31 2.65
CA LYS A 269 -19.06 -3.00 1.86
C LYS A 269 -19.28 -2.28 0.55
N ASP A 270 -19.79 -3.01 -0.44
CA ASP A 270 -20.05 -2.44 -1.75
C ASP A 270 -21.02 -1.24 -1.68
N GLY A 271 -20.63 -0.13 -2.30
CA GLY A 271 -21.36 1.14 -2.32
C GLY A 271 -21.39 1.90 -0.99
N ALA A 272 -20.66 1.46 0.04
CA ALA A 272 -20.64 2.13 1.34
C ALA A 272 -20.05 3.55 1.24
N LYS A 273 -20.53 4.44 2.12
CA LYS A 273 -19.97 5.76 2.37
C LYS A 273 -19.58 5.82 3.84
N ILE A 274 -18.28 5.84 4.09
CA ILE A 274 -17.70 5.69 5.42
C ILE A 274 -17.13 7.04 5.83
N ALA A 275 -17.57 7.55 6.97
CA ALA A 275 -16.86 8.62 7.67
C ALA A 275 -15.88 7.95 8.63
N ALA A 276 -14.62 7.87 8.22
CA ALA A 276 -13.59 7.18 8.99
C ALA A 276 -13.35 7.87 10.34
N HIS A 277 -12.95 7.06 11.32
CA HIS A 277 -12.65 7.55 12.66
C HIS A 277 -11.29 8.22 12.68
N THR A 278 -11.23 9.54 12.44
CA THR A 278 -10.00 10.31 12.62
C THR A 278 -9.58 10.27 14.08
N ILE A 279 -8.37 9.77 14.36
CA ILE A 279 -7.85 9.64 15.72
C ILE A 279 -6.54 10.43 15.94
N MET A 280 -5.81 10.73 14.87
CA MET A 280 -4.58 11.53 14.94
C MET A 280 -4.25 12.23 13.63
N ASP A 281 -3.38 13.22 13.73
CA ASP A 281 -2.86 13.99 12.60
C ASP A 281 -1.41 14.40 12.89
N TYR A 282 -0.47 14.04 12.01
CA TYR A 282 0.93 14.39 12.21
C TYR A 282 1.22 15.86 11.89
N GLY A 283 0.41 16.53 11.09
CA GLY A 283 0.77 17.77 10.39
C GLY A 283 1.65 17.47 9.17
N ASN A 284 2.52 18.42 8.76
CA ASN A 284 3.24 18.31 7.49
C ASN A 284 4.01 17.02 7.29
N GLY A 285 4.05 16.52 6.07
CA GLY A 285 4.78 15.31 5.69
C GLY A 285 3.82 14.21 5.31
N GLN A 286 4.19 13.45 4.29
CA GLN A 286 3.32 12.43 3.72
C GLN A 286 3.80 11.07 4.22
N PRO A 287 2.91 10.25 4.81
CA PRO A 287 3.17 8.84 5.03
C PRO A 287 3.57 8.17 3.70
N LEU A 288 4.54 7.27 3.76
CA LEU A 288 4.95 6.47 2.59
C LEU A 288 4.51 5.02 2.78
N ASP A 289 5.02 4.36 3.82
CA ASP A 289 4.69 2.97 4.14
C ASP A 289 4.31 2.83 5.62
N MET A 290 3.59 1.76 5.95
CA MET A 290 3.17 1.42 7.30
C MET A 290 3.33 -0.08 7.51
N ILE A 291 4.15 -0.50 8.46
CA ILE A 291 4.38 -1.92 8.75
C ILE A 291 4.07 -2.24 10.20
N ALA A 292 3.46 -3.39 10.43
CA ALA A 292 3.11 -3.88 11.75
C ALA A 292 4.13 -4.87 12.28
N TYR A 293 4.65 -4.63 13.48
CA TYR A 293 5.66 -5.50 14.07
C TYR A 293 5.58 -5.52 15.60
N ASN A 294 6.24 -6.53 16.20
CA ASN A 294 6.37 -6.61 17.65
C ASN A 294 7.67 -5.93 18.08
N HIS A 295 7.59 -4.66 18.45
CA HIS A 295 8.75 -3.89 18.88
C HIS A 295 9.28 -4.37 20.23
N GLN A 296 10.54 -4.79 20.25
CA GLN A 296 11.26 -5.19 21.45
C GLN A 296 12.22 -4.09 21.89
N SER A 297 12.03 -3.55 23.10
CA SER A 297 12.94 -2.53 23.62
C SER A 297 14.34 -3.13 23.89
N PRO A 298 15.43 -2.43 23.50
CA PRO A 298 16.79 -2.85 23.82
C PRO A 298 17.11 -2.74 25.32
N PHE A 299 16.26 -2.05 26.09
CA PHE A 299 16.39 -1.90 27.54
C PHE A 299 15.59 -2.96 28.34
N GLY A 300 15.01 -3.96 27.65
CA GLY A 300 14.18 -5.00 28.24
C GLY A 300 12.69 -4.67 28.32
N GLY A 301 11.88 -5.62 28.80
CA GLY A 301 10.41 -5.54 28.83
C GLY A 301 9.75 -6.41 27.75
N ASP A 302 8.43 -6.51 27.80
CA ASP A 302 7.66 -7.32 26.84
C ASP A 302 7.58 -6.62 25.48
N ALA A 303 7.71 -7.39 24.40
CA ALA A 303 7.50 -6.89 23.05
C ALA A 303 6.09 -6.30 22.91
N GLN A 304 6.00 -5.14 22.24
CA GLN A 304 4.75 -4.40 22.09
C GLN A 304 4.35 -4.35 20.60
N PRO A 305 3.13 -4.81 20.24
CA PRO A 305 2.60 -4.61 18.90
C PRO A 305 2.58 -3.13 18.55
N SER A 306 3.22 -2.79 17.44
CA SER A 306 3.45 -1.41 17.03
C SER A 306 3.38 -1.29 15.51
N LEU A 307 3.08 -0.09 15.03
CA LEU A 307 3.20 0.32 13.64
C LEU A 307 4.47 1.16 13.49
N PHE A 308 5.23 0.88 12.44
CA PHE A 308 6.32 1.72 11.98
C PHE A 308 5.86 2.44 10.72
N VAL A 309 5.87 3.78 10.74
CA VAL A 309 5.38 4.61 9.62
C VAL A 309 6.51 5.47 9.09
N THR A 310 6.86 5.30 7.82
CA THR A 310 7.85 6.14 7.13
C THR A 310 7.19 7.41 6.57
N SER A 311 7.98 8.46 6.37
CA SER A 311 7.47 9.71 5.82
C SER A 311 8.53 10.44 5.01
N ASN A 312 8.10 11.09 3.92
CA ASN A 312 8.99 11.87 3.06
C ASN A 312 9.46 13.20 3.66
N ALA A 313 8.96 13.61 4.83
CA ALA A 313 9.33 14.88 5.47
C ALA A 313 9.50 14.79 6.99
N ARG A 314 9.39 13.59 7.57
CA ARG A 314 9.56 13.36 9.01
C ARG A 314 10.46 12.17 9.29
N SER A 315 11.05 12.17 10.48
CA SER A 315 11.57 10.93 11.07
C SER A 315 10.45 9.89 11.13
N PRO A 316 10.74 8.60 10.88
CA PRO A 316 9.76 7.55 11.05
C PRO A 316 9.16 7.55 12.43
N GLN A 317 7.90 7.13 12.51
CA GLN A 317 7.15 7.09 13.75
C GLN A 317 6.90 5.66 14.17
N LEU A 318 7.21 5.36 15.43
CA LEU A 318 6.80 4.14 16.11
C LEU A 318 5.51 4.41 16.89
N ILE A 319 4.42 3.80 16.48
CA ILE A 319 3.09 3.94 17.07
C ILE A 319 2.69 2.65 17.78
N PRO A 320 2.65 2.60 19.12
CA PRO A 320 2.14 1.43 19.81
C PRO A 320 0.65 1.22 19.53
N ILE A 321 0.24 0.00 19.15
CA ILE A 321 -1.17 -0.34 18.91
C ILE A 321 -2.03 -0.07 20.15
N SER A 322 -1.45 -0.23 21.35
CA SER A 322 -2.13 0.11 22.61
C SER A 322 -2.59 1.56 22.69
N GLY A 323 -1.92 2.49 22.00
CA GLY A 323 -2.32 3.90 21.94
C GLY A 323 -3.50 4.18 21.03
N LEU A 324 -3.86 3.24 20.14
CA LEU A 324 -5.00 3.35 19.23
C LEU A 324 -6.31 2.86 19.88
N LYS A 325 -6.19 2.04 20.94
CA LYS A 325 -7.34 1.46 21.65
C LYS A 325 -8.12 2.55 22.39
N ASN A 326 -9.43 2.61 22.17
CA ASN A 326 -10.33 3.62 22.70
C ASN A 326 -9.85 5.06 22.39
N ALA A 327 -9.12 5.23 21.29
CA ALA A 327 -8.68 6.56 20.86
C ALA A 327 -9.90 7.44 20.59
N HIS A 328 -9.81 8.70 21.02
CA HIS A 328 -10.90 9.65 20.82
C HIS A 328 -11.05 9.97 19.34
N VAL A 329 -12.25 9.71 18.79
CA VAL A 329 -12.58 10.04 17.41
C VAL A 329 -12.91 11.52 17.33
N VAL A 330 -12.11 12.26 16.57
CA VAL A 330 -12.26 13.71 16.45
C VAL A 330 -13.16 14.12 15.29
N THR A 331 -13.85 15.23 15.51
CA THR A 331 -14.80 15.87 14.61
C THR A 331 -14.60 17.38 14.62
N HIS A 332 -15.47 18.11 13.90
CA HIS A 332 -15.48 19.56 13.91
C HIS A 332 -15.86 20.19 15.27
N GLU A 333 -16.38 19.41 16.22
CA GLU A 333 -16.81 19.91 17.54
C GLU A 333 -15.66 19.95 18.56
N ASP A 334 -14.56 19.25 18.29
CA ASP A 334 -13.45 19.08 19.22
C ASP A 334 -12.48 20.26 19.26
N PHE A 335 -12.54 21.14 18.25
CA PHE A 335 -11.57 22.22 18.08
C PHE A 335 -12.23 23.56 17.78
N GLU A 336 -11.55 24.66 18.14
CA GLU A 336 -11.91 25.98 17.62
C GLU A 336 -11.84 25.96 16.08
N ARG A 337 -12.80 26.59 15.42
CA ARG A 337 -12.88 26.61 13.94
C ARG A 337 -11.68 27.35 13.32
N GLY A 338 -11.28 26.92 12.13
CA GLY A 338 -10.18 27.46 11.33
C GLY A 338 -9.02 26.46 11.15
N PRO A 339 -8.16 26.69 10.15
CA PRO A 339 -7.07 25.78 9.82
C PRO A 339 -6.05 25.67 10.98
N LYS A 340 -5.49 24.47 11.15
CA LYS A 340 -4.43 24.14 12.11
C LYS A 340 -3.15 23.84 11.34
N LEU A 341 -2.48 24.92 10.92
CA LEU A 341 -1.18 24.81 10.25
C LEU A 341 -0.13 24.17 11.16
N ASP A 342 1.02 23.81 10.61
CA ASP A 342 2.06 23.05 11.32
C ASP A 342 2.66 23.77 12.53
N ASP A 343 2.59 25.11 12.57
CA ASP A 343 3.03 25.94 13.68
C ASP A 343 1.96 26.10 14.77
N ASN A 344 0.77 25.54 14.55
CA ASN A 344 -0.31 25.54 15.52
C ASN A 344 0.06 24.64 16.72
N PRO A 345 -0.11 25.10 17.97
CA PRO A 345 0.23 24.31 19.16
C PRO A 345 -0.57 23.01 19.32
N LEU A 346 -1.66 22.83 18.57
CA LEU A 346 -2.42 21.58 18.52
C LEU A 346 -1.69 20.47 17.75
N MET A 347 -0.81 20.82 16.81
CA MET A 347 -0.16 19.88 15.90
C MET A 347 1.21 19.45 16.45
N PRO A 348 1.58 18.16 16.38
CA PRO A 348 0.75 17.02 16.00
C PRO A 348 -0.32 16.68 17.05
N PHE A 349 -1.42 16.05 16.62
CA PHE A 349 -2.54 15.67 17.50
C PHE A 349 -2.72 14.15 17.59
N GLY A 350 -3.07 13.64 18.77
CA GLY A 350 -3.46 12.24 18.99
C GLY A 350 -2.28 11.30 19.28
N PRO A 351 -2.49 9.96 19.25
CA PRO A 351 -1.47 8.96 19.54
C PRO A 351 -0.43 8.80 18.40
N VAL A 352 0.24 9.88 18.02
CA VAL A 352 1.22 9.93 16.91
C VAL A 352 2.47 9.08 17.13
N GLY A 353 2.62 8.46 18.29
CA GLY A 353 3.79 7.64 18.58
C GLY A 353 5.03 8.48 18.89
N LYS A 354 6.20 7.93 18.60
CA LYS A 354 7.49 8.60 18.80
C LYS A 354 8.36 8.52 17.56
N GLY A 355 9.04 9.61 17.26
CA GLY A 355 10.11 9.61 16.28
C GLY A 355 11.24 8.69 16.73
N VAL A 356 11.68 7.80 15.84
CA VAL A 356 12.83 6.93 16.09
C VAL A 356 14.05 7.40 15.32
N MET A 357 15.24 7.06 15.84
CA MET A 357 16.47 7.28 15.10
C MET A 357 16.50 6.34 13.91
N PHE A 358 16.78 6.90 12.74
CA PHE A 358 16.84 6.15 11.50
C PHE A 358 17.98 6.74 10.64
N GLU A 359 18.71 5.88 9.95
CA GLU A 359 19.80 6.31 9.08
C GLU A 359 19.24 6.77 7.72
N GLY A 360 19.62 7.98 7.29
CA GLY A 360 19.11 8.58 6.06
C GLY A 360 17.65 9.01 6.13
N VAL A 361 17.04 9.19 4.96
CA VAL A 361 15.60 9.46 4.82
C VAL A 361 14.93 8.19 4.29
N PRO A 362 14.17 7.46 5.12
CA PRO A 362 13.51 6.25 4.67
C PRO A 362 12.41 6.56 3.68
N LEU A 363 12.39 5.78 2.61
CA LEU A 363 11.37 5.85 1.57
C LEU A 363 10.42 4.67 1.75
N HIS A 364 10.87 3.49 1.32
CA HIS A 364 10.09 2.26 1.38
C HIS A 364 10.66 1.30 2.43
N ILE A 365 9.80 0.53 3.11
CA ILE A 365 10.17 -0.39 4.18
C ILE A 365 9.26 -1.62 4.20
N ASP A 366 9.84 -2.77 4.53
CA ASP A 366 9.07 -3.99 4.83
C ASP A 366 9.76 -4.83 5.93
N LEU A 367 9.06 -5.83 6.45
CA LEU A 367 9.58 -6.82 7.37
C LEU A 367 10.22 -8.00 6.66
N VAL A 368 11.39 -8.42 7.12
CA VAL A 368 12.10 -9.60 6.64
C VAL A 368 12.50 -10.51 7.81
N GLY A 369 12.30 -11.82 7.68
CA GLY A 369 12.72 -12.84 8.66
C GLY A 369 12.16 -12.70 10.08
N GLY A 370 11.01 -12.04 10.26
CA GLY A 370 10.29 -12.00 11.54
C GLY A 370 10.89 -11.10 12.63
N GLY A 371 11.88 -10.26 12.30
CA GLY A 371 12.50 -9.35 13.27
C GLY A 371 13.46 -8.33 12.69
N PHE A 372 13.48 -8.17 11.37
CA PHE A 372 14.30 -7.18 10.68
C PHE A 372 13.42 -6.33 9.78
N PHE A 373 13.80 -5.07 9.63
CA PHE A 373 13.36 -4.23 8.54
C PHE A 373 14.31 -4.38 7.37
N VAL A 374 13.75 -4.42 6.16
CA VAL A 374 14.45 -4.01 4.95
C VAL A 374 13.92 -2.64 4.55
N SER A 375 14.81 -1.71 4.18
CA SER A 375 14.42 -0.34 3.85
C SER A 375 15.23 0.21 2.68
N VAL A 376 14.55 0.94 1.80
CA VAL A 376 15.16 1.80 0.79
C VAL A 376 15.31 3.20 1.38
N ASN A 377 16.55 3.64 1.59
CA ASN A 377 16.87 4.89 2.26
C ASN A 377 17.58 5.84 1.32
N ARG A 378 17.20 7.11 1.35
CA ARG A 378 17.95 8.16 0.68
C ARG A 378 19.07 8.65 1.59
N ASP A 379 20.30 8.54 1.10
CA ASP A 379 21.47 9.11 1.77
C ASP A 379 21.36 10.64 1.81
N ALA A 380 21.51 11.23 3.00
CA ALA A 380 21.28 12.65 3.23
C ALA A 380 22.34 13.56 2.57
N TYR A 381 23.51 13.02 2.25
CA TYR A 381 24.64 13.82 1.73
C TYR A 381 24.75 13.74 0.20
N THR A 382 24.51 12.57 -0.36
CA THR A 382 24.71 12.25 -1.78
C THR A 382 23.39 12.18 -2.53
N GLY A 383 22.29 11.92 -1.83
CA GLY A 383 20.97 11.73 -2.42
C GLY A 383 20.79 10.39 -3.13
N SER A 384 21.80 9.51 -3.15
CA SER A 384 21.67 8.14 -3.66
C SER A 384 20.77 7.30 -2.76
N LEU A 385 20.32 6.16 -3.28
CA LEU A 385 19.50 5.23 -2.52
C LEU A 385 20.36 4.06 -2.01
N ASN A 386 20.13 3.63 -0.78
CA ASN A 386 20.72 2.43 -0.20
C ASN A 386 19.59 1.42 0.13
N LEU A 387 19.91 0.13 0.14
CA LEU A 387 19.03 -0.91 0.66
C LEU A 387 19.64 -1.47 1.94
N ASP A 388 18.98 -1.27 3.07
CA ASP A 388 19.50 -1.64 4.39
C ASP A 388 18.58 -2.66 5.07
N THR A 389 19.19 -3.73 5.58
CA THR A 389 18.53 -4.71 6.45
C THR A 389 19.02 -4.50 7.88
N ASN A 390 18.12 -4.13 8.79
CA ASN A 390 18.43 -3.83 10.19
C ASN A 390 17.44 -4.50 11.14
N PRO A 391 17.81 -4.80 12.40
CA PRO A 391 16.85 -5.27 13.40
C PRO A 391 15.68 -4.28 13.56
N ALA A 392 14.46 -4.82 13.72
CA ALA A 392 13.22 -4.06 13.83
C ALA A 392 13.01 -3.39 15.21
#